data_AF-A0A914Y2R8-F1
#
_entry.id   AF-A0A914Y2R8-F1
#
_cell.length_a   1.000
_cell.length_b   1.000
_cell.length_c   1.000
_cell.angle_alpha   90.00
_cell.angle_beta   90.00
_cell.angle_gamma   90.00
#
_symmetry.space_group_name_H-M   'P 1'
#
loop_
_entity.id
_entity.type
_entity.pdbx_description
1 polymer ?
#
loop_
_entity_poly.entity_id
_entity_poly.type
_entity_poly.pdbx_seq_one_letter_code
_entity_poly.pdbx_strand_id
1 'polypeptide(L)'
;MFEDFVKAENGYIPKYNFNILDSKLINNLNELGLRNMRPTQIAAFQATFFDNAANLSSQPSDFLGNSSTGSGKTHAFLVPIVQKCLNRLRETTSSNAKRTPMALIFAHSTALVDGIYQRALEVVRGTDIKVQIIAGGYPHIQDGYFDIGVCSIGRFKTHFDQNYDGLQLDLNDLKYLVIDEADKMIEFEDFYPLFIKMKEKAVNLCNHVIFCYI
;
A
#
# COMPACT_ATOMS: atom_id res chain seq x y z
N MET A 1 9.98 -31.68 -1.74
CA MET A 1 9.52 -30.41 -2.33
C MET A 1 9.49 -29.36 -1.23
N PHE A 2 10.67 -28.86 -0.84
CA PHE A 2 10.88 -27.79 0.15
C PHE A 2 12.17 -27.02 -0.21
N GLU A 3 12.35 -26.69 -1.49
CA GLU A 3 13.51 -25.92 -1.98
C GLU A 3 13.32 -24.40 -1.83
N ASP A 4 12.12 -23.98 -1.45
CA ASP A 4 11.67 -22.59 -1.45
C ASP A 4 11.90 -21.88 -0.11
N PHE A 5 12.72 -22.41 0.81
CA PHE A 5 12.98 -21.77 2.10
C PHE A 5 14.45 -21.87 2.55
N VAL A 6 15.00 -20.79 3.10
CA VAL A 6 16.33 -20.68 3.73
C VAL A 6 16.15 -20.64 5.25
N LYS A 7 16.94 -21.43 5.98
CA LYS A 7 16.94 -21.45 7.44
C LYS A 7 17.59 -20.16 8.00
N ALA A 8 16.90 -19.48 8.91
CA ALA A 8 17.38 -18.30 9.64
C ALA A 8 17.39 -18.55 11.15
N GLU A 9 18.00 -17.66 11.94
CA GLU A 9 18.14 -17.81 13.40
C GLU A 9 16.81 -18.11 14.11
N ASN A 10 15.67 -17.60 13.60
CA ASN A 10 14.33 -17.77 14.19
C ASN A 10 13.30 -18.42 13.25
N GLY A 11 13.70 -19.27 12.30
CA GLY A 11 12.75 -20.04 11.49
C GLY A 11 13.18 -20.28 10.04
N TYR A 12 12.21 -20.25 9.12
CA TYR A 12 12.41 -20.45 7.68
C TYR A 12 11.96 -19.21 6.91
N ILE A 13 12.85 -18.65 6.07
CA ILE A 13 12.60 -17.52 5.17
C ILE A 13 12.29 -18.10 3.80
N PRO A 14 11.18 -17.77 3.12
CA PRO A 14 10.97 -18.20 1.76
C PRO A 14 12.07 -17.63 0.85
N LYS A 15 12.66 -18.51 0.06
CA LYS A 15 13.60 -18.26 -1.02
C LYS A 15 12.81 -17.68 -2.20
N TYR A 16 12.05 -16.60 -1.98
CA TYR A 16 11.33 -15.96 -3.07
C TYR A 16 12.34 -15.47 -4.10
N ASN A 17 12.32 -16.14 -5.24
CA ASN A 17 12.98 -15.65 -6.42
C ASN A 17 12.21 -14.40 -6.83
N PHE A 18 12.88 -13.24 -6.85
CA PHE A 18 12.32 -11.98 -7.30
C PHE A 18 11.77 -12.05 -8.75
N ASN A 19 11.89 -13.19 -9.45
CA ASN A 19 11.38 -13.46 -10.78
C ASN A 19 9.88 -13.16 -11.01
N ILE A 20 9.07 -13.09 -9.95
CA ILE A 20 7.65 -12.66 -10.06
C ILE A 20 7.48 -11.14 -10.03
N LEU A 21 8.52 -10.41 -9.63
CA LEU A 21 8.52 -8.95 -9.60
C LEU A 21 8.99 -8.36 -10.92
N ASP A 22 8.53 -7.15 -11.19
CA ASP A 22 9.00 -6.32 -12.28
C ASP A 22 10.49 -6.02 -12.11
N SER A 23 11.26 -6.19 -13.19
CA SER A 23 12.69 -5.91 -13.23
C SER A 23 13.10 -4.54 -12.64
N LYS A 24 12.32 -3.49 -12.85
CA LYS A 24 12.58 -2.15 -12.30
C LYS A 24 12.40 -2.14 -10.78
N LEU A 25 11.35 -2.81 -10.28
CA LEU A 25 11.13 -2.97 -8.85
C LEU A 25 12.28 -3.75 -8.20
N ILE A 26 12.74 -4.84 -8.83
CA ILE A 26 13.90 -5.61 -8.37
C ILE A 26 15.15 -4.72 -8.27
N ASN A 27 15.42 -3.94 -9.31
CA ASN A 27 16.58 -3.04 -9.34
C ASN A 27 16.51 -1.99 -8.22
N ASN A 28 15.35 -1.38 -8.00
CA ASN A 28 15.17 -0.42 -6.91
C ASN A 28 15.37 -1.08 -5.53
N LEU A 29 14.84 -2.28 -5.31
CA LEU A 29 15.05 -3.01 -4.05
C LEU A 29 16.52 -3.37 -3.82
N ASN A 30 17.24 -3.74 -4.87
CA ASN A 30 18.67 -4.02 -4.80
C ASN A 30 19.49 -2.79 -4.43
N GLU A 31 19.16 -1.63 -4.99
CA GLU A 31 19.83 -0.36 -4.68
C GLU A 31 19.54 0.12 -3.25
N LEU A 32 18.34 -0.14 -2.73
CA LEU A 32 17.98 0.11 -1.33
C LEU A 32 18.62 -0.89 -0.35
N GLY A 33 19.40 -1.86 -0.84
CA GLY A 33 20.01 -2.90 -0.02
C GLY A 33 19.01 -3.95 0.51
N LEU A 34 17.79 -3.96 -0.02
CA LEU A 34 16.71 -4.89 0.35
C LEU A 34 16.83 -6.22 -0.40
N ARG A 35 18.04 -6.80 -0.35
CA ARG A 35 18.35 -8.07 -1.03
C ARG A 35 17.71 -9.28 -0.36
N ASN A 36 17.41 -9.17 0.94
CA ASN A 36 16.73 -10.18 1.73
C ASN A 36 15.53 -9.55 2.44
N MET A 37 14.34 -10.12 2.25
CA MET A 37 13.15 -9.68 2.97
C MET A 37 13.16 -10.17 4.43
N ARG A 38 12.77 -9.29 5.34
CA ARG A 38 12.56 -9.61 6.77
C ARG A 38 11.25 -10.39 6.95
N PRO A 39 11.06 -11.12 8.08
CA PRO A 39 9.85 -11.91 8.33
C PRO A 39 8.53 -11.15 8.10
N THR A 40 8.44 -9.90 8.55
CA THR A 40 7.25 -9.05 8.33
C THR A 40 7.01 -8.74 6.85
N GLN A 41 8.08 -8.53 6.08
CA GLN A 41 8.00 -8.27 4.64
C GLN A 41 7.55 -9.52 3.89
N ILE A 42 8.05 -10.68 4.28
CA ILE A 42 7.62 -11.99 3.76
C ILE A 42 6.13 -12.21 4.03
N ALA A 43 5.69 -12.01 5.26
CA ALA A 43 4.29 -12.25 5.65
C ALA A 43 3.33 -11.33 4.88
N ALA A 44 3.65 -10.03 4.77
CA ALA A 44 2.84 -9.08 4.00
C ALA A 44 2.82 -9.40 2.50
N PHE A 45 3.98 -9.81 1.95
CA PHE A 45 4.07 -10.28 0.57
C PHE A 45 3.17 -11.50 0.35
N GLN A 46 3.22 -12.47 1.27
CA GLN A 46 2.39 -13.67 1.22
C GLN A 46 0.90 -13.35 1.27
N ALA A 47 0.48 -12.50 2.21
CA ALA A 47 -0.91 -12.08 2.31
C ALA A 47 -1.40 -11.34 1.04
N THR A 48 -0.53 -10.56 0.39
CA THR A 48 -0.94 -9.77 -0.78
C THR A 48 -0.92 -10.55 -2.10
N PHE A 49 -0.07 -11.58 -2.21
CA PHE A 49 0.12 -12.34 -3.46
C PHE A 49 -0.41 -13.77 -3.44
N PHE A 50 -0.34 -14.46 -2.30
CA PHE A 50 -0.51 -15.90 -2.20
C PHE A 50 -1.75 -16.33 -1.42
N ASP A 51 -2.67 -15.41 -1.15
CA ASP A 51 -4.02 -15.74 -0.68
C ASP A 51 -4.76 -16.51 -1.80
N ASN A 52 -4.49 -17.82 -1.84
CA ASN A 52 -5.11 -18.90 -2.61
C ASN A 52 -4.43 -20.28 -2.36
N ALA A 53 -3.30 -20.36 -1.65
CA ALA A 53 -2.54 -21.62 -1.57
C ALA A 53 -2.98 -22.61 -0.46
N ALA A 54 -3.76 -22.18 0.55
CA ALA A 54 -4.19 -23.08 1.62
C ALA A 54 -5.58 -22.75 2.17
N ASN A 55 -6.60 -23.41 1.60
CA ASN A 55 -7.91 -23.71 2.19
C ASN A 55 -9.02 -22.62 2.25
N LEU A 56 -10.05 -22.88 1.42
CA LEU A 56 -11.51 -22.67 1.61
C LEU A 56 -12.19 -21.29 1.47
N SER A 57 -11.49 -20.18 1.23
CA SER A 57 -12.16 -18.95 0.78
C SER A 57 -11.41 -18.33 -0.39
N SER A 58 -12.04 -18.27 -1.56
CA SER A 58 -11.52 -17.66 -2.79
C SER A 58 -11.48 -16.12 -2.73
N GLN A 59 -11.38 -15.54 -1.53
CA GLN A 59 -11.40 -14.10 -1.33
C GLN A 59 -10.13 -13.67 -0.59
N PRO A 60 -9.46 -12.61 -1.08
CA PRO A 60 -8.61 -11.75 -0.29
C PRO A 60 -9.04 -11.61 1.17
N SER A 61 -8.12 -11.85 2.10
CA SER A 61 -8.32 -11.60 3.52
C SER A 61 -7.59 -10.33 3.99
N ASP A 62 -8.19 -9.63 4.96
CA ASP A 62 -7.58 -8.47 5.60
C ASP A 62 -6.33 -8.92 6.38
N PHE A 63 -5.23 -8.18 6.28
CA PHE A 63 -3.98 -8.54 6.93
C PHE A 63 -3.74 -7.67 8.16
N LEU A 64 -3.52 -8.34 9.29
CA LEU A 64 -3.19 -7.71 10.57
C LEU A 64 -1.73 -8.01 10.94
N GLY A 65 -0.85 -7.04 10.76
CA GLY A 65 0.58 -7.18 11.02
C GLY A 65 1.02 -6.41 12.26
N ASN A 66 1.35 -7.10 13.35
CA ASN A 66 2.04 -6.48 14.48
C ASN A 66 3.56 -6.60 14.31
N SER A 67 4.28 -5.47 14.32
CA SER A 67 5.74 -5.48 14.44
C SER A 67 6.28 -4.15 14.96
N SER A 68 7.46 -4.15 15.56
CA SER A 68 8.11 -2.94 16.08
C SER A 68 8.54 -1.95 14.99
N THR A 69 8.75 -0.68 15.37
CA THR A 69 9.30 0.36 14.49
C THR A 69 10.68 -0.06 13.97
N GLY A 70 10.96 0.22 12.70
CA GLY A 70 12.22 -0.17 12.08
C GLY A 70 12.30 -1.64 11.65
N SER A 71 11.23 -2.45 11.80
CA SER A 71 11.14 -3.85 11.34
C SER A 71 11.04 -4.02 9.82
N GLY A 72 10.80 -2.94 9.07
CA GLY A 72 10.65 -2.95 7.61
C GLY A 72 9.20 -2.97 7.11
N LYS A 73 8.22 -2.65 7.97
CA LYS A 73 6.77 -2.54 7.66
C LYS A 73 6.47 -1.79 6.37
N THR A 74 7.09 -0.63 6.16
CA THR A 74 6.78 0.18 4.99
C THR A 74 7.04 -0.55 3.68
N HIS A 75 8.20 -1.20 3.54
CA HIS A 75 8.48 -2.03 2.37
C HIS A 75 7.62 -3.29 2.31
N ALA A 76 7.16 -3.80 3.46
CA ALA A 76 6.31 -4.98 3.54
C ALA A 76 5.00 -4.80 2.77
N PHE A 77 4.36 -3.63 2.87
CA PHE A 77 3.16 -3.32 2.09
C PHE A 77 3.48 -2.62 0.76
N LEU A 78 4.53 -1.80 0.66
CA LEU A 78 4.83 -1.07 -0.58
C LEU A 78 5.21 -2.01 -1.74
N VAL A 79 6.09 -2.99 -1.49
CA VAL A 79 6.58 -3.89 -2.55
C VAL A 79 5.43 -4.62 -3.26
N PRO A 80 4.52 -5.31 -2.55
CA PRO A 80 3.42 -5.99 -3.21
C PRO A 80 2.42 -5.03 -3.88
N ILE A 81 2.13 -3.88 -3.27
CA ILE A 81 1.24 -2.85 -3.86
C ILE A 81 1.82 -2.31 -5.17
N VAL A 82 3.10 -1.95 -5.16
CA VAL A 82 3.80 -1.41 -6.34
C VAL A 82 3.81 -2.44 -7.47
N GLN A 83 4.08 -3.71 -7.17
CA GLN A 83 4.02 -4.75 -8.19
C GLN A 83 2.62 -4.87 -8.83
N LYS A 84 1.55 -4.79 -8.03
CA LYS A 84 0.18 -4.86 -8.53
C LYS A 84 -0.16 -3.64 -9.40
N CYS A 85 0.36 -2.46 -9.03
CA CYS A 85 0.28 -1.26 -9.88
C CYS A 85 1.01 -1.46 -11.21
N LEU A 86 2.23 -2.02 -11.20
CA LEU A 86 2.99 -2.31 -12.43
C LEU A 86 2.27 -3.32 -13.33
N ASN A 87 1.65 -4.36 -12.76
CA ASN A 87 0.84 -5.31 -13.53
C ASN A 87 -0.35 -4.61 -14.19
N ARG A 88 -1.10 -3.77 -13.45
CA ARG A 88 -2.19 -2.96 -14.04
C ARG A 88 -1.69 -2.12 -15.20
N LEU A 89 -0.56 -1.44 -15.05
CA LEU A 89 -0.01 -0.58 -16.11
C LEU A 89 0.37 -1.38 -17.37
N ARG A 90 0.83 -2.63 -17.23
CA ARG A 90 1.12 -3.52 -18.37
C ARG A 90 -0.15 -4.01 -19.08
N GLU A 91 -1.21 -4.28 -18.32
CA GLU A 91 -2.50 -4.75 -18.83
C GLU A 91 -3.32 -3.61 -19.46
N THR A 92 -3.10 -2.37 -19.02
CA THR A 92 -3.83 -1.20 -19.51
C THR A 92 -3.24 -0.74 -20.84
N THR A 93 -3.87 -1.12 -21.95
CA THR A 93 -3.43 -0.76 -23.31
C THR A 93 -3.75 0.68 -23.74
N SER A 94 -4.57 1.39 -22.96
CA SER A 94 -5.02 2.75 -23.29
C SER A 94 -4.28 3.81 -22.47
N SER A 95 -3.49 4.64 -23.14
CA SER A 95 -2.75 5.75 -22.53
C SER A 95 -3.65 6.83 -21.90
N ASN A 96 -4.94 6.82 -22.23
CA ASN A 96 -5.93 7.81 -21.77
C ASN A 96 -6.89 7.27 -20.71
N ALA A 97 -6.67 6.07 -20.17
CA ALA A 97 -7.48 5.58 -19.05
C ALA A 97 -7.31 6.53 -17.85
N LYS A 98 -8.42 7.06 -17.32
CA LYS A 98 -8.45 7.84 -16.09
C LYS A 98 -7.85 6.98 -14.97
N ARG A 99 -6.64 7.29 -14.52
CA ARG A 99 -5.99 6.52 -13.44
C ARG A 99 -6.58 6.95 -12.11
N THR A 100 -7.23 6.03 -11.43
CA THR A 100 -7.69 6.21 -10.06
C THR A 100 -6.80 5.40 -9.11
N PRO A 101 -6.68 5.82 -7.83
CA PRO A 101 -5.78 5.19 -6.87
C PRO A 101 -6.10 3.71 -6.69
N MET A 102 -5.08 2.87 -6.79
CA MET A 102 -5.15 1.46 -6.41
C MET A 102 -4.89 1.27 -4.92
N ALA A 103 -4.11 2.18 -4.31
CA ALA A 103 -3.78 2.11 -2.89
C ALA A 103 -3.91 3.46 -2.20
N LEU A 104 -4.41 3.43 -0.97
CA LEU A 104 -4.33 4.53 -0.02
C LEU A 104 -3.63 4.05 1.25
N ILE A 105 -2.63 4.79 1.70
CA ILE A 105 -1.84 4.49 2.88
C ILE A 105 -2.01 5.64 3.87
N PHE A 106 -2.56 5.35 5.04
CA PHE A 106 -2.78 6.35 6.07
C PHE A 106 -1.77 6.23 7.20
N ALA A 107 -1.32 7.37 7.70
CA ALA A 107 -0.55 7.48 8.93
C ALA A 107 -1.06 8.66 9.78
N HIS A 108 -0.82 8.58 11.09
CA HIS A 108 -1.41 9.48 12.06
C HIS A 108 -0.66 10.81 12.23
N SER A 109 0.53 10.97 11.61
CA SER A 109 1.29 12.23 11.65
C SER A 109 1.91 12.56 10.29
N THR A 110 2.09 13.86 10.01
CA THR A 110 2.73 14.31 8.76
C THR A 110 4.16 13.77 8.62
N ALA A 111 4.91 13.66 9.72
CA ALA A 111 6.27 13.11 9.68
C ALA A 111 6.30 11.63 9.24
N LEU A 112 5.32 10.84 9.67
CA LEU A 112 5.18 9.46 9.20
C LEU A 112 4.71 9.39 7.75
N VAL A 113 3.75 10.24 7.35
CA VAL A 113 3.31 10.37 5.96
C VAL A 113 4.50 10.70 5.05
N ASP A 114 5.34 11.68 5.43
CA ASP A 114 6.55 12.04 4.69
C ASP A 114 7.51 10.85 4.59
N GLY A 115 7.74 10.15 5.71
CA GLY A 115 8.60 8.97 5.74
C GLY A 115 8.13 7.84 4.84
N ILE A 116 6.82 7.58 4.78
CA ILE A 116 6.22 6.58 3.89
C ILE A 116 6.29 7.05 2.43
N TYR A 117 5.99 8.33 2.18
CA TYR A 117 6.01 8.93 0.85
C TYR A 117 7.41 8.86 0.23
N GLN A 118 8.46 9.23 0.96
CA GLN A 118 9.84 9.13 0.45
C GLN A 118 10.22 7.69 0.09
N ARG A 119 9.87 6.72 0.95
CA ARG A 119 10.10 5.28 0.67
C ARG A 119 9.31 4.81 -0.55
N ALA A 120 8.07 5.27 -0.73
CA ALA A 120 7.28 4.96 -1.91
C ALA A 120 7.95 5.49 -3.18
N LEU A 121 8.48 6.72 -3.17
CA LEU A 121 9.22 7.29 -4.29
C LEU A 121 10.48 6.49 -4.64
N GLU A 122 11.22 6.02 -3.64
CA GLU A 122 12.39 5.17 -3.85
C GLU A 122 12.02 3.83 -4.52
N VAL A 123 10.94 3.19 -4.04
CA VAL A 123 10.49 1.90 -4.56
C VAL A 123 9.95 2.00 -5.99
N VAL A 124 9.24 3.10 -6.34
CA VAL A 124 8.63 3.30 -7.67
C VAL A 124 9.54 4.01 -8.67
N ARG A 125 10.76 4.38 -8.28
CA ARG A 125 11.69 5.17 -9.10
C ARG A 125 11.89 4.55 -10.49
N GLY A 126 11.77 5.37 -11.54
CA GLY A 126 11.91 4.93 -12.94
C GLY A 126 10.74 4.10 -13.50
N THR A 127 9.64 3.97 -12.74
CA THR A 127 8.37 3.42 -13.21
C THR A 127 7.37 4.53 -13.54
N ASP A 128 6.27 4.19 -14.21
CA ASP A 128 5.19 5.15 -14.53
C ASP A 128 4.13 5.27 -13.41
N ILE A 129 4.41 4.71 -12.23
CA ILE A 129 3.55 4.79 -11.05
C ILE A 129 3.66 6.17 -10.45
N LYS A 130 2.50 6.79 -10.20
CA LYS A 130 2.41 8.10 -9.55
C LYS A 130 2.03 7.93 -8.08
N VAL A 131 2.86 8.50 -7.20
CA VAL A 131 2.59 8.57 -5.76
C VAL A 131 2.19 10.00 -5.42
N GLN A 132 1.07 10.17 -4.72
CA GLN A 132 0.57 11.46 -4.27
C GLN A 132 0.60 11.55 -2.74
N ILE A 133 1.15 12.65 -2.22
CA ILE A 133 1.06 12.99 -0.81
C ILE A 133 -0.18 13.83 -0.51
N ILE A 134 -0.91 13.48 0.55
CA ILE A 134 -2.17 14.11 0.96
C ILE A 134 -2.08 14.43 2.46
N ALA A 135 -1.34 15.48 2.79
CA ALA A 135 -1.14 15.93 4.17
C ALA A 135 -1.16 17.47 4.28
N GLY A 136 -1.29 17.98 5.51
CA GLY A 136 -1.19 19.42 5.77
C GLY A 136 0.18 19.95 5.36
N GLY A 137 0.22 21.16 4.79
CA GLY A 137 1.45 21.75 4.25
C GLY A 137 1.77 21.38 2.80
N TYR A 138 1.01 20.45 2.20
CA TYR A 138 1.15 20.08 0.79
C TYR A 138 0.06 20.71 -0.10
N PRO A 139 0.37 20.96 -1.39
CA PRO A 139 -0.60 21.45 -2.36
C PRO A 139 -1.86 20.59 -2.44
N HIS A 140 -2.96 21.22 -2.83
CA HIS A 140 -4.19 20.49 -3.12
C HIS A 140 -4.00 19.57 -4.33
N ILE A 141 -4.70 18.43 -4.33
CA ILE A 141 -4.72 17.52 -5.47
C ILE A 141 -5.46 18.22 -6.61
N GLN A 142 -4.81 18.39 -7.77
CA GLN A 142 -5.42 19.11 -8.90
C GLN A 142 -6.17 18.18 -9.83
N ASP A 143 -5.56 17.05 -10.21
CA ASP A 143 -6.09 16.21 -11.30
C ASP A 143 -6.59 14.83 -10.83
N GLY A 144 -6.45 14.50 -9.54
CA GLY A 144 -6.83 13.19 -8.97
C GLY A 144 -6.08 11.98 -9.56
N TYR A 145 -5.08 12.23 -10.41
CA TYR A 145 -4.42 11.21 -11.22
C TYR A 145 -3.18 10.66 -10.50
N PHE A 146 -3.39 9.63 -9.69
CA PHE A 146 -2.31 8.91 -9.02
C PHE A 146 -2.67 7.44 -8.80
N ASP A 147 -1.64 6.61 -8.61
CA ASP A 147 -1.79 5.17 -8.37
C ASP A 147 -1.77 4.85 -6.87
N ILE A 148 -0.97 5.57 -6.08
CA ILE A 148 -0.79 5.38 -4.64
C ILE A 148 -0.92 6.73 -3.92
N GLY A 149 -1.84 6.83 -2.96
CA GLY A 149 -1.96 8.00 -2.08
C GLY A 149 -1.38 7.73 -0.70
N VAL A 150 -0.55 8.64 -0.19
CA VAL A 150 -0.05 8.60 1.20
C VAL A 150 -0.65 9.78 1.97
N CYS A 151 -1.44 9.46 2.99
CA CYS A 151 -2.47 10.34 3.51
C CYS A 151 -2.36 10.57 5.01
N SER A 152 -2.59 11.80 5.46
CA SER A 152 -3.07 12.05 6.82
C SER A 152 -4.61 12.05 6.83
N ILE A 153 -5.22 11.60 7.94
CA ILE A 153 -6.69 11.51 8.08
C ILE A 153 -7.33 12.87 7.80
N GLY A 154 -6.89 13.91 8.51
CA GLY A 154 -7.52 15.23 8.47
C GLY A 154 -7.51 15.84 7.06
N ARG A 155 -6.37 15.78 6.36
CA ARG A 155 -6.27 16.33 5.00
C ARG A 155 -7.04 15.49 4.00
N PHE A 156 -6.99 14.17 4.11
CA PHE A 156 -7.77 13.29 3.23
C PHE A 156 -9.26 13.53 3.39
N LYS A 157 -9.77 13.66 4.63
CA LYS A 157 -11.16 13.98 4.91
C LYS A 157 -11.61 15.26 4.20
N THR A 158 -10.80 16.33 4.25
CA THR A 158 -11.10 17.59 3.55
C THR A 158 -11.25 17.40 2.04
N HIS A 159 -10.43 16.54 1.42
CA HIS A 159 -10.52 16.23 -0.02
C HIS A 159 -11.64 15.23 -0.36
N PHE A 160 -12.01 14.38 0.59
CA PHE A 160 -12.98 13.30 0.37
C PHE A 160 -14.43 13.73 0.60
N ASP A 161 -14.63 14.67 1.52
CA ASP A 161 -15.92 15.32 1.77
C ASP A 161 -16.15 16.38 0.69
N GLN A 162 -17.15 16.14 -0.18
CA GLN A 162 -17.54 16.89 -1.37
C GLN A 162 -17.86 18.40 -1.16
N ASN A 163 -17.59 18.97 0.01
CA ASN A 163 -18.07 20.28 0.42
C ASN A 163 -16.99 21.36 0.54
N TYR A 164 -15.70 21.06 0.33
CA TYR A 164 -14.67 22.08 0.54
C TYR A 164 -13.85 22.50 -0.69
N ASP A 165 -13.70 21.71 -1.76
CA ASP A 165 -12.81 22.12 -2.88
C ASP A 165 -13.07 21.44 -4.24
N GLY A 166 -14.24 20.83 -4.47
CA GLY A 166 -14.65 20.41 -5.81
C GLY A 166 -13.94 19.18 -6.43
N LEU A 167 -12.92 18.59 -5.78
CA LEU A 167 -12.32 17.35 -6.26
C LEU A 167 -13.04 16.12 -5.66
N GLN A 168 -13.72 15.34 -6.51
CA GLN A 168 -14.17 14.01 -6.14
C GLN A 168 -13.04 13.01 -6.39
N LEU A 169 -12.38 12.55 -5.31
CA LEU A 169 -11.50 11.38 -5.40
C LEU A 169 -12.34 10.16 -5.79
N ASP A 170 -12.07 9.68 -6.99
CA ASP A 170 -12.65 8.46 -7.55
C ASP A 170 -11.91 7.26 -6.93
N LEU A 171 -12.63 6.41 -6.19
CA LEU A 171 -12.06 5.24 -5.52
C LEU A 171 -12.42 3.93 -6.22
N ASN A 172 -12.89 3.99 -7.47
CA ASN A 172 -13.34 2.80 -8.18
C ASN A 172 -12.24 1.74 -8.37
N ASP A 173 -10.97 2.12 -8.54
CA ASP A 173 -9.88 1.14 -8.65
C ASP A 173 -9.19 0.83 -7.32
N LEU A 174 -9.69 1.35 -6.19
CA LEU A 174 -9.05 1.16 -4.89
C LEU A 174 -9.12 -0.31 -4.47
N LYS A 175 -7.96 -0.94 -4.33
CA LYS A 175 -7.80 -2.36 -3.92
C LYS A 175 -7.12 -2.52 -2.58
N TYR A 176 -6.28 -1.55 -2.20
CA TYR A 176 -5.46 -1.65 -1.00
C TYR A 176 -5.70 -0.44 -0.10
N LEU A 177 -6.02 -0.71 1.16
CA LEU A 177 -6.10 0.31 2.21
C LEU A 177 -5.12 -0.05 3.31
N VAL A 178 -4.06 0.73 3.47
CA VAL A 178 -3.06 0.52 4.51
C VAL A 178 -3.29 1.54 5.62
N ILE A 179 -3.29 1.07 6.86
CA ILE A 179 -3.40 1.90 8.05
C ILE A 179 -2.17 1.62 8.91
N ASP A 180 -1.22 2.55 8.91
CA ASP A 180 -0.02 2.48 9.74
C ASP A 180 -0.28 3.05 11.13
N GLU A 181 0.22 2.35 12.15
CA GLU A 181 -0.07 2.60 13.57
C GLU A 181 -1.59 2.67 13.82
N ALA A 182 -2.27 1.57 13.49
CA ALA A 182 -3.73 1.49 13.53
C ALA A 182 -4.32 1.77 14.91
N ASP A 183 -3.60 1.43 15.99
CA ASP A 183 -3.93 1.77 17.37
C ASP A 183 -3.95 3.29 17.62
N LYS A 184 -3.07 4.05 16.98
CA LYS A 184 -3.10 5.51 16.99
C LYS A 184 -4.16 6.08 16.09
N MET A 185 -4.40 5.44 14.95
CA MET A 185 -5.40 5.89 13.99
C MET A 185 -6.84 5.81 14.56
N ILE A 186 -7.17 4.79 15.35
CA ILE A 186 -8.50 4.67 16.00
C ILE A 186 -8.75 5.73 17.08
N GLU A 187 -7.72 6.39 17.59
CA GLU A 187 -7.86 7.50 18.56
C GLU A 187 -8.41 8.77 17.89
N PHE A 188 -8.37 8.89 16.56
CA PHE A 188 -8.90 10.03 15.83
C PHE A 188 -10.42 9.91 15.66
N GLU A 189 -11.17 10.90 16.15
CA GLU A 189 -12.63 10.95 16.08
C GLU A 189 -13.16 10.74 14.65
N ASP A 190 -12.50 11.34 13.67
CA ASP A 190 -12.86 11.28 12.26
C ASP A 190 -12.52 9.95 11.57
N PHE A 191 -11.73 9.06 12.19
CA PHE A 191 -11.24 7.84 11.54
C PHE A 191 -12.37 6.89 11.16
N TYR A 192 -13.22 6.50 12.12
CA TYR A 192 -14.30 5.53 11.87
C TYR A 192 -15.32 6.05 10.84
N PRO A 193 -15.85 7.30 10.96
CA PRO A 193 -16.75 7.85 9.95
C PRO A 193 -16.14 7.89 8.56
N LEU A 194 -14.86 8.30 8.45
CA LEU A 194 -14.15 8.35 7.18
C LEU A 194 -13.99 6.94 6.59
N PHE A 195 -13.57 5.97 7.40
CA PHE A 195 -13.35 4.59 6.98
C PHE A 195 -14.63 3.93 6.45
N ILE A 196 -15.76 4.13 7.12
CA ILE A 196 -17.07 3.63 6.66
C ILE A 196 -17.42 4.24 5.30
N LYS A 197 -17.33 5.57 5.18
CA LYS A 197 -17.65 6.28 3.94
C LYS A 197 -16.71 5.89 2.79
N MET A 198 -15.45 5.59 3.09
CA MET A 198 -14.52 5.05 2.10
C MET A 198 -14.93 3.65 1.64
N LYS A 199 -15.30 2.75 2.55
CA LYS A 199 -15.80 1.41 2.20
C LYS A 199 -17.07 1.47 1.34
N GLU A 200 -17.97 2.40 1.63
CA GLU A 200 -19.19 2.61 0.84
C GLU A 200 -18.89 3.08 -0.59
N LYS A 201 -17.90 3.97 -0.77
CA LYS A 201 -17.53 4.50 -2.09
C LYS A 201 -16.60 3.57 -2.88
N ALA A 202 -15.76 2.79 -2.22
CA ALA A 202 -14.78 1.92 -2.86
C ALA A 202 -15.41 0.55 -3.17
N VAL A 203 -16.27 0.50 -4.18
CA VAL A 203 -17.06 -0.70 -4.56
C VAL A 203 -16.16 -1.91 -4.89
N ASN A 204 -14.93 -1.67 -5.37
CA ASN A 204 -13.94 -2.70 -5.69
C ASN A 204 -12.88 -2.91 -4.60
N LEU A 205 -13.09 -2.38 -3.38
CA LEU A 205 -12.20 -2.65 -2.26
C LEU A 205 -12.31 -4.13 -1.88
N CYS A 206 -11.54 -4.98 -2.56
CA CYS A 206 -11.45 -6.39 -2.29
C CYS A 206 -10.62 -6.59 -1.02
N ASN A 207 -11.25 -6.51 0.16
CA ASN A 207 -10.85 -7.07 1.47
C ASN A 207 -9.32 -7.16 1.77
N HIS A 208 -8.53 -6.18 1.35
CA HIS A 208 -7.12 -6.07 1.70
C HIS A 208 -6.92 -4.76 2.46
N VAL A 209 -7.57 -4.67 3.61
CA VAL A 209 -7.18 -3.68 4.63
C VAL A 209 -5.95 -4.24 5.34
N ILE A 210 -4.81 -3.59 5.13
CA ILE A 210 -3.55 -3.92 5.78
C ILE A 210 -3.43 -3.02 6.99
N PHE A 211 -3.71 -3.57 8.17
CA PHE A 211 -3.49 -2.89 9.43
C PHE A 211 -2.09 -3.21 9.94
N CYS A 212 -1.28 -2.18 10.15
CA CYS A 212 0.04 -2.29 10.74
C CYS A 212 -0.01 -1.77 12.18
N TYR A 213 0.32 -2.62 13.15
CA TYR A 213 0.45 -2.27 14.57
C TYR A 213 1.91 -2.10 14.98
N ILE A 214 2.10 -1.41 16.11
CA ILE A 214 3.30 -1.42 16.95
C ILE A 214 3.11 -2.41 18.11
#